data_AF-A0A4Y2QKR1-F1
#
_entry.id   AF-A0A4Y2QKR1-F1
#
_cell.length_a   1.000
_cell.length_b   1.000
_cell.length_c   1.000
_cell.angle_alpha   90.00
_cell.angle_beta   90.00
_cell.angle_gamma   90.00
#
_symmetry.space_group_name_H-M   'P 1'
#
loop_
_entity.id
_entity.type
_entity.pdbx_description
1 polymer ?
#
loop_
_entity_poly.entity_id
_entity_poly.type
_entity_poly.pdbx_seq_one_letter_code
_entity_poly.pdbx_strand_id
1 'polypeptide(L)'
;MKIRNLTYPEVEECVRKLFVQCRDQILPDYKSDDVFNADETGLFFQCLPNKTAAFKGEEYHGGKQSKPRVTVLLTSSYDRTIQKAEVLC
;
A
#
# COMPACT_ATOMS: atom_id res chain seq x y z
N MET A 1 3.39 11.73 7.53
CA MET A 1 2.25 11.20 6.76
C MET A 1 1.05 11.17 7.70
N LYS A 2 0.07 12.07 7.53
CA LYS A 2 -1.17 12.02 8.33
C LYS A 2 -2.05 10.94 7.72
N ILE A 3 -2.10 9.77 8.35
CA ILE A 3 -3.07 8.74 8.02
C ILE A 3 -4.42 9.28 8.51
N ARG A 4 -5.28 9.68 7.57
CA ARG A 4 -6.65 10.06 7.91
C ARG A 4 -7.42 8.76 8.12
N ASN A 5 -7.67 8.39 9.37
CA ASN A 5 -8.66 7.37 9.71
C ASN A 5 -10.04 7.95 9.42
N LEU A 6 -10.53 7.76 8.20
CA LEU A 6 -11.93 7.99 7.85
C LEU A 6 -12.72 6.78 8.33
N THR A 7 -13.20 6.84 9.57
CA THR A 7 -14.08 5.82 10.13
C THR A 7 -15.47 6.02 9.53
N TYR A 8 -15.79 5.25 8.50
CA TYR A 8 -17.14 5.08 7.98
C TYR A 8 -17.68 3.73 8.46
N PRO A 9 -18.28 3.67 9.66
CA PRO A 9 -18.71 2.40 10.26
C PRO A 9 -19.69 1.62 9.38
N GLU A 10 -20.55 2.32 8.65
CA GLU A 10 -21.50 1.71 7.70
C GLU A 10 -20.80 1.11 6.47
N VAL A 11 -19.73 1.76 5.98
CA VAL A 11 -18.93 1.25 4.86
C VAL A 11 -18.10 0.05 5.33
N GLU A 12 -17.55 0.09 6.54
CA GLU A 12 -16.88 -1.07 7.14
C GLU A 12 -17.83 -2.25 7.32
N GLU A 13 -19.06 -2.03 7.79
CA GLU A 13 -20.06 -3.09 7.94
C GLU A 13 -20.48 -3.66 6.57
N CYS A 14 -20.74 -2.81 5.57
CA CYS A 14 -21.06 -3.25 4.21
C CYS A 14 -19.92 -4.05 3.58
N VAL A 15 -18.68 -3.58 3.71
CA VAL A 15 -17.49 -4.27 3.20
C VAL A 15 -17.29 -5.60 3.94
N ARG A 16 -17.50 -5.64 5.26
CA ARG A 16 -17.46 -6.88 6.05
C ARG A 16 -18.55 -7.86 5.61
N LYS A 17 -19.79 -7.40 5.43
CA LYS A 17 -20.90 -8.22 4.93
C LYS A 17 -20.59 -8.77 3.54
N LEU A 18 -20.11 -7.93 2.63
CA LEU A 18 -19.72 -8.32 1.27
C LEU A 18 -18.59 -9.36 1.30
N PHE A 19 -17.55 -9.16 2.10
CA PHE A 19 -16.44 -10.11 2.24
C PHE A 19 -16.89 -11.46 2.79
N VAL A 20 -17.69 -11.47 3.86
CA VAL A 20 -18.15 -12.72 4.50
C VAL A 20 -19.12 -13.46 3.58
N GLN A 21 -20.06 -12.75 2.95
CA GLN A 21 -21.05 -13.34 2.06
C GLN A 21 -20.41 -13.89 0.78
N CYS A 22 -19.48 -13.17 0.15
CA CYS A 22 -18.75 -13.67 -1.01
C CYS A 22 -17.83 -14.85 -0.63
N ARG A 23 -17.19 -14.81 0.54
CA ARG A 23 -16.36 -15.92 1.02
C ARG A 23 -17.17 -17.21 1.14
N ASP A 24 -18.30 -17.17 1.82
CA ASP A 24 -19.06 -18.40 2.10
C ASP A 24 -19.70 -18.99 0.83
N GLN A 25 -19.84 -18.20 -0.25
CA GLN A 25 -20.32 -18.66 -1.56
C GLN A 25 -19.21 -19.13 -2.50
N ILE A 26 -18.02 -18.53 -2.45
CA ILE A 26 -16.95 -18.73 -3.45
C ILE A 26 -15.80 -19.59 -2.90
N LEU A 27 -15.56 -19.54 -1.60
CA LEU A 27 -14.42 -20.19 -0.95
C LEU A 27 -14.69 -21.53 -0.24
N PRO A 28 -15.88 -22.19 -0.28
CA PRO A 28 -16.06 -23.45 0.47
C PRO A 28 -15.21 -24.60 -0.07
N ASP A 29 -14.82 -24.56 -1.34
CA ASP A 29 -14.02 -25.61 -1.99
C ASP A 29 -12.51 -25.31 -2.01
N TYR A 30 -12.10 -24.10 -1.62
CA TYR A 30 -10.70 -23.67 -1.62
C TYR A 30 -10.08 -23.85 -0.23
N LYS A 31 -8.85 -24.38 -0.17
CA LYS A 31 -8.11 -24.37 1.10
C LYS A 31 -7.67 -22.93 1.40
N SER A 32 -7.44 -22.63 2.67
CA SER A 32 -6.97 -21.29 3.07
C SER A 32 -5.65 -20.89 2.39
N ASP A 33 -4.83 -21.88 2.00
CA ASP A 33 -3.57 -21.69 1.29
C ASP A 33 -3.74 -21.43 -0.22
N ASP A 34 -4.93 -21.71 -0.77
CA ASP A 34 -5.25 -21.49 -2.18
C ASP A 34 -5.84 -20.08 -2.41
N VAL A 35 -6.03 -19.29 -1.34
CA VAL A 35 -6.61 -17.94 -1.38
C VAL A 35 -5.51 -16.90 -1.22
N PHE A 36 -5.31 -16.13 -2.28
CA PHE A 36 -4.27 -15.10 -2.37
C PHE A 36 -4.89 -13.72 -2.54
N ASN A 37 -4.35 -12.76 -1.79
CA ASN A 37 -4.54 -11.35 -2.08
C ASN A 37 -3.32 -10.82 -2.84
N ALA A 38 -3.54 -9.94 -3.81
CA ALA A 38 -2.49 -9.25 -4.55
C ALA A 38 -2.79 -7.75 -4.61
N ASP A 39 -1.81 -6.91 -4.31
CA ASP A 39 -1.96 -5.46 -4.37
C ASP A 39 -0.67 -4.76 -4.84
N GLU A 40 -0.82 -3.66 -5.56
CA GLU A 40 0.28 -2.86 -6.10
C GLU A 40 0.62 -1.70 -5.15
N THR A 41 1.88 -1.62 -4.71
CA THR A 41 2.36 -0.56 -3.82
C THR A 41 3.60 0.13 -4.35
N GLY A 42 3.68 1.45 -4.14
CA GLY A 42 4.86 2.25 -4.51
C GLY A 42 5.86 2.33 -3.36
N LEU A 43 7.04 1.74 -3.53
CA LEU A 43 8.16 1.84 -2.60
C LEU A 43 9.05 3.03 -2.95
N PHE A 44 8.98 4.08 -2.13
CA PHE A 44 9.79 5.28 -2.29
C PHE A 44 11.15 5.14 -1.59
N PHE A 45 12.23 5.42 -2.30
CA PHE A 45 13.60 5.42 -1.74
C PHE A 45 14.25 6.79 -1.96
N GLN A 46 15.37 7.07 -1.27
CA GLN A 46 16.09 8.36 -1.36
C GLN A 46 15.22 9.63 -1.12
N CYS A 47 14.16 9.52 -0.34
CA CYS A 47 13.27 10.63 -0.02
C CYS A 47 13.82 11.59 1.06
N LEU A 48 15.06 11.40 1.50
CA LEU A 48 15.71 12.31 2.43
C LEU A 48 15.92 13.66 1.73
N PRO A 49 15.53 14.78 2.36
CA PRO A 49 15.80 16.09 1.80
C PRO A 49 17.31 16.30 1.70
N ASN A 50 17.82 16.37 0.48
CA ASN A 50 19.25 16.58 0.19
C ASN A 50 19.69 18.04 0.43
N LYS A 51 18.84 18.86 1.06
CA LYS A 51 19.06 20.30 1.28
C LYS A 51 18.68 20.67 2.71
N THR A 52 19.61 21.29 3.41
CA THR A 52 19.37 22.05 4.64
C THR A 52 18.43 23.22 4.33
N ALA A 53 17.55 23.57 5.27
CA ALA A 53 16.68 24.75 5.13
C ALA A 53 17.56 25.99 4.91
N ALA A 54 17.40 26.67 3.78
CA ALA A 54 18.16 27.88 3.47
C ALA A 54 17.73 29.01 4.40
N PHE A 55 18.69 29.77 4.91
CA PHE A 55 18.41 30.95 5.74
C PHE A 55 17.84 32.09 4.87
N LYS A 56 17.08 32.99 5.51
CA LYS A 56 16.45 34.13 4.85
C LYS A 56 17.53 35.03 4.23
N GLY A 57 17.65 35.03 2.90
CA GLY A 57 18.60 35.86 2.14
C GLY A 57 19.58 35.10 1.24
N GLU A 58 19.63 33.77 1.32
CA GLU A 58 20.47 32.94 0.43
C GLU A 58 19.74 32.58 -0.87
N GLU A 59 20.49 32.45 -1.98
CA GLU A 59 19.93 31.99 -3.25
C GLU A 59 19.40 30.56 -3.13
N TYR A 60 18.08 30.42 -3.30
CA TYR A 60 17.38 29.15 -3.16
C TYR A 60 17.35 28.39 -4.49
N HIS A 61 18.17 27.33 -4.61
CA HIS A 61 18.14 26.43 -5.77
C HIS A 61 17.23 25.19 -5.57
N GLY A 62 16.23 25.25 -4.68
CA GLY A 62 15.42 24.10 -4.26
C GLY A 62 14.26 23.77 -5.20
N GLY A 63 14.52 23.17 -6.35
CA GLY A 63 13.47 22.50 -7.14
C GLY A 63 12.90 21.29 -6.40
N LYS A 64 11.59 21.01 -6.59
CA LYS A 64 10.96 19.78 -6.08
C LYS A 64 11.61 18.58 -6.78
N GLN A 65 12.47 17.87 -6.07
CA GLN A 65 13.12 16.67 -6.60
C GLN A 65 12.06 15.60 -6.89
N SER A 66 12.20 14.94 -8.03
CA SER A 66 11.44 13.72 -8.31
C SER A 66 11.77 12.71 -7.21
N LYS A 67 10.74 12.13 -6.58
CA LYS A 67 10.94 11.07 -5.60
C LYS A 67 11.07 9.76 -6.37
N PRO A 68 12.25 9.12 -6.41
CA PRO A 68 12.36 7.83 -7.05
C PRO A 68 11.49 6.82 -6.28
N ARG A 69 10.72 6.05 -7.04
CA ARG A 69 9.85 5.00 -6.52
C ARG A 69 9.98 3.77 -7.40
N VAL A 70 9.96 2.60 -6.77
CA VAL A 70 9.78 1.31 -7.44
C VAL A 70 8.33 0.90 -7.22
N THR A 71 7.66 0.42 -8.25
CA THR A 71 6.34 -0.18 -8.09
C THR A 71 6.50 -1.67 -7.80
N VAL A 72 5.87 -2.16 -6.74
CA VAL A 72 5.97 -3.55 -6.28
C VAL A 72 4.57 -4.16 -6.22
N LEU A 73 4.37 -5.30 -6.87
CA LEU A 73 3.21 -6.17 -6.65
C LEU A 73 3.50 -7.10 -5.48
N LEU A 74 2.67 -7.02 -4.44
CA LEU A 74 2.76 -7.87 -3.27
C LEU A 74 1.64 -8.90 -3.29
N THR A 75 1.99 -10.17 -3.09
CA THR A 75 1.01 -11.25 -2.96
C THR A 75 1.13 -11.95 -1.61
N SER A 76 0.02 -12.13 -0.90
CA SER A 76 -0.04 -12.84 0.38
C SER A 76 -1.16 -13.87 0.42
N SER A 77 -0.88 -15.03 1.01
CA SER A 77 -1.89 -16.00 1.43
C SER A 77 -2.54 -15.63 2.75
N TYR A 78 -3.61 -16.35 3.10
CA TYR A 78 -4.27 -16.24 4.40
C TYR A 78 -3.35 -16.51 5.61
N ASP A 79 -2.34 -17.38 5.45
CA ASP A 79 -1.32 -17.64 6.49
C ASP A 79 -0.39 -16.44 6.78
N ARG A 80 -0.60 -15.33 6.07
CA ARG A 80 0.11 -14.04 6.17
C ARG A 80 1.59 -14.10 5.81
N THR A 81 2.03 -15.12 5.10
CA THR A 81 3.34 -15.08 4.45
C THR A 81 3.23 -14.26 3.16
N ILE A 82 4.15 -13.30 3.01
CA ILE A 82 4.37 -12.69 1.68
C ILE A 82 4.99 -13.79 0.85
N GLN A 83 4.23 -14.29 -0.11
CA GLN A 83 4.71 -15.39 -0.95
C GLN A 83 5.57 -14.87 -2.10
N LYS A 84 5.26 -13.66 -2.60
CA LYS A 84 5.98 -13.07 -3.71
C LYS A 84 5.90 -11.54 -3.64
N ALA A 85 7.03 -10.91 -3.97
CA ALA A 85 7.13 -9.49 -4.25
C ALA A 85 7.79 -9.36 -5.62
N GLU A 86 7.10 -8.73 -6.57
CA GLU A 86 7.59 -8.54 -7.93
C GLU A 86 7.73 -7.06 -8.24
N VAL A 87 8.90 -6.67 -8.74
CA VAL A 87 9.17 -5.29 -9.18
C VAL A 87 8.58 -5.12 -10.58
N LEU A 88 7.64 -4.19 -10.71
CA LEU A 88 6.97 -3.90 -11.98
C LEU A 88 7.67 -2.80 -12.79
N CYS A 89 8.20 -1.77 -12.13
CA CYS A 89 8.95 -0.67 -12.75
C CYS A 89 9.77 0.14 -11.75
#